data_AF-A0A058ZH58-F1
#
_entry.id   AF-A0A058ZH58-F1
#
_cell.length_a   1.000
_cell.length_b   1.000
_cell.length_c   1.000
_cell.angle_alpha   90.00
_cell.angle_beta   90.00
_cell.angle_gamma   90.00
#
_symmetry.space_group_name_H-M   'P 1'
#
loop_
_entity.id
_entity.type
_entity.pdbx_description
1 polymer ?
#
loop_
_entity_poly.entity_id
_entity_poly.type
_entity_poly.pdbx_seq_one_letter_code
_entity_poly.pdbx_strand_id
1 'polypeptide(L)'
;MARHHSDLIMCQKQPGVAIGRLCDKCDGKCVVCDSLVHPATLVRICDDCNFGSLQGRCVICGNVGVSDAYYCKECTILEKDRDGCPKIVNVGTARMDLFYEKKGKSGGGGGLSLARDLQ
;
A
#
# COMPACT_ATOMS: atom_id res chain seq x y z
N MET A 1 -4.34 3.30 -16.80
CA MET A 1 -3.37 3.63 -15.72
C MET A 1 -3.90 3.08 -14.41
N ALA A 2 -3.03 2.46 -13.61
CA ALA A 2 -3.30 2.19 -12.21
C ALA A 2 -3.70 3.48 -11.49
N ARG A 3 -4.80 3.48 -10.72
CA ARG A 3 -5.22 4.64 -9.92
C ARG A 3 -4.48 4.73 -8.58
N HIS A 4 -3.36 4.03 -8.43
CA HIS A 4 -2.45 4.30 -7.33
C HIS A 4 -1.96 5.75 -7.44
N HIS A 5 -1.91 6.42 -6.29
CA HIS A 5 -1.30 7.74 -6.17
C HIS A 5 0.07 7.74 -6.86
N SER A 6 0.38 8.77 -7.64
CA SER A 6 1.64 8.91 -8.41
C SER A 6 2.90 8.75 -7.57
N ASP A 7 2.76 8.91 -6.25
CA ASP A 7 3.86 8.91 -5.31
C ASP A 7 4.19 7.51 -4.78
N LEU A 8 3.38 6.49 -5.07
CA LEU A 8 3.61 5.12 -4.58
C LEU A 8 4.68 4.42 -5.43
N ILE A 9 5.77 4.02 -4.77
CA ILE A 9 6.91 3.35 -5.40
C ILE A 9 6.81 1.85 -5.14
N MET A 10 6.83 1.07 -6.22
CA MET A 10 6.87 -0.39 -6.19
C MET A 10 8.30 -0.89 -6.04
N CYS A 11 8.48 -2.04 -5.40
CA CYS A 11 9.79 -2.64 -5.16
C CYS A 11 10.52 -3.07 -6.44
N GLN A 12 9.81 -3.71 -7.38
CA GLN A 12 10.33 -4.18 -8.69
C GLN A 12 11.56 -5.10 -8.64
N LYS A 13 11.94 -5.61 -7.45
CA LYS A 13 12.96 -6.66 -7.31
C LYS A 13 12.48 -7.97 -7.90
N GLN A 14 13.41 -8.88 -8.19
CA GLN A 14 13.11 -10.23 -8.67
C GLN A 14 12.13 -10.93 -7.70
N PRO A 15 10.97 -11.41 -8.19
CA PRO A 15 10.01 -12.11 -7.34
C PRO A 15 10.56 -13.46 -6.92
N GLY A 16 10.35 -13.81 -5.65
CA GLY A 16 10.71 -15.10 -5.07
C GLY A 16 9.53 -16.07 -5.11
N VAL A 17 9.58 -17.08 -4.24
CA VAL A 17 8.51 -18.09 -4.11
C VAL A 17 7.33 -17.62 -3.25
N ALA A 18 7.54 -16.58 -2.44
CA ALA A 18 6.55 -16.09 -1.49
C ALA A 18 5.32 -15.51 -2.19
N ILE A 19 4.14 -15.85 -1.67
CA ILE A 19 2.84 -15.35 -2.16
C ILE A 19 2.55 -14.00 -1.50
N GLY A 20 2.15 -13.02 -2.31
CA GLY A 20 1.69 -11.73 -1.81
C GLY A 20 0.34 -11.85 -1.09
N ARG A 21 0.15 -11.07 -0.01
CA ARG A 21 -1.09 -11.08 0.79
C ARG A 21 -1.78 -9.74 0.75
N LEU A 22 -3.10 -9.69 0.89
CA LEU A 22 -3.89 -8.47 1.03
C LEU A 22 -4.59 -8.44 2.39
N CYS A 23 -4.76 -7.26 2.96
CA CYS A 23 -5.58 -7.07 4.17
C CYS A 23 -7.05 -6.92 3.80
N ASP A 24 -7.96 -7.02 4.77
CA ASP A 24 -9.42 -6.91 4.56
C ASP A 24 -9.84 -5.68 3.75
N LYS A 25 -9.20 -4.52 3.97
CA LYS A 25 -9.52 -3.26 3.25
C LYS A 25 -9.09 -3.24 1.78
N CYS A 26 -8.15 -4.11 1.42
CA CYS A 26 -7.57 -4.21 0.09
C CYS A 26 -7.98 -5.51 -0.60
N ASP A 27 -8.84 -6.31 0.03
CA ASP A 27 -9.18 -7.64 -0.46
C ASP A 27 -9.83 -7.60 -1.84
N GLY A 28 -9.50 -8.59 -2.67
CA GLY A 28 -9.97 -8.73 -4.05
C GLY A 28 -9.40 -7.70 -5.05
N LYS A 29 -8.59 -6.73 -4.62
CA LYS A 29 -8.01 -5.72 -5.52
C LYS A 29 -6.81 -6.27 -6.27
N CYS A 30 -6.75 -5.98 -7.56
CA CYS A 30 -5.56 -6.16 -8.37
C CYS A 30 -4.44 -5.26 -7.85
N VAL A 31 -3.26 -5.84 -7.60
CA VAL A 31 -2.10 -5.12 -7.03
C VAL A 31 -1.53 -4.02 -7.93
N VAL A 32 -1.91 -3.99 -9.21
CA VAL A 32 -1.48 -2.95 -10.14
C VAL A 32 -2.59 -1.96 -10.40
N CYS A 33 -3.76 -2.39 -10.86
CA CYS A 33 -4.80 -1.47 -11.32
C CYS A 33 -5.93 -1.20 -10.32
N ASP A 34 -5.88 -1.77 -9.12
CA ASP A 34 -6.95 -1.72 -8.09
C ASP A 34 -8.31 -2.29 -8.54
N SER A 35 -8.38 -2.95 -9.70
CA SER A 35 -9.60 -3.58 -10.21
C SER A 35 -10.02 -4.77 -9.33
N LEU A 36 -11.32 -4.93 -9.12
CA LEU A 36 -11.92 -6.00 -8.31
C LEU A 36 -12.37 -7.21 -9.14
N VAL A 37 -12.19 -7.18 -10.47
CA VAL A 37 -12.75 -8.17 -11.39
C VAL A 37 -11.68 -9.03 -12.06
N HIS A 38 -12.06 -10.29 -12.31
CA HIS A 38 -11.29 -11.29 -13.06
C HIS A 38 -9.84 -11.49 -12.57
N PRO A 39 -9.64 -11.98 -11.33
CA PRO A 39 -8.31 -12.43 -10.88
C PRO A 39 -7.86 -13.60 -11.77
N ALA A 40 -6.61 -13.54 -12.25
CA ALA A 40 -6.05 -14.53 -13.17
C ALA A 40 -4.78 -15.17 -12.60
N THR A 41 -3.83 -14.34 -12.17
CA THR A 41 -2.48 -14.81 -11.79
C THR A 41 -2.18 -14.47 -10.33
N LEU A 42 -1.62 -15.43 -9.58
CA LEU A 42 -1.18 -15.22 -8.20
C LEU A 42 0.04 -14.29 -8.15
N VAL A 43 0.02 -13.36 -7.19
CA VAL A 43 1.11 -12.40 -7.00
C VAL A 43 2.27 -13.04 -6.24
N ARG A 44 3.49 -12.82 -6.72
CA ARG A 44 4.73 -13.23 -6.05
C ARG A 44 5.51 -12.02 -5.57
N ILE A 45 6.09 -12.13 -4.39
CA ILE A 45 6.90 -11.06 -3.76
C ILE A 45 8.36 -11.49 -3.64
N CYS A 46 9.28 -10.54 -3.66
CA CYS A 46 10.70 -10.81 -3.42
C CYS A 46 10.95 -11.21 -1.97
N ASP A 47 12.07 -11.90 -1.73
CA ASP A 47 12.40 -12.43 -0.40
C ASP A 47 12.63 -11.32 0.63
N ASP A 48 13.23 -10.20 0.22
CA ASP A 48 13.42 -9.01 1.07
C ASP A 48 12.08 -8.47 1.61
N CYS A 49 11.06 -8.41 0.75
CA CYS A 49 9.74 -7.93 1.13
C CYS A 49 8.92 -8.94 1.96
N ASN A 50 9.41 -10.19 2.08
CA ASN A 50 8.84 -11.27 2.85
C ASN A 50 9.76 -11.71 4.02
N PHE A 51 10.63 -10.82 4.50
CA PHE A 51 11.55 -11.15 5.58
C PHE A 51 11.07 -10.63 6.95
N GLY A 52 11.18 -11.46 7.98
CA GLY A 52 10.93 -11.09 9.39
C GLY A 52 9.54 -10.48 9.62
N SER A 53 9.50 -9.27 10.20
CA SER A 53 8.25 -8.57 10.54
C SER A 53 7.42 -8.13 9.33
N LEU A 54 7.97 -8.19 8.10
CA LEU A 54 7.28 -7.87 6.85
C LEU A 54 6.49 -9.06 6.27
N GLN A 55 6.66 -10.25 6.84
CA GLN A 55 5.96 -11.47 6.45
C GLN A 55 4.45 -11.34 6.62
N GLY A 56 3.71 -11.89 5.65
CA GLY A 56 2.25 -11.89 5.68
C GLY A 56 1.63 -10.49 5.66
N ARG A 57 2.38 -9.42 5.35
CA ARG A 57 1.85 -8.08 5.24
C ARG A 57 1.28 -7.77 3.87
N CYS A 58 0.24 -6.95 3.87
CA CYS A 58 -0.47 -6.45 2.71
C CYS A 58 0.47 -5.81 1.68
N VAL A 59 0.40 -6.25 0.43
CA VAL A 59 1.27 -5.79 -0.67
C VAL A 59 1.08 -4.30 -0.97
N ILE A 60 -0.16 -3.81 -0.82
CA ILE A 60 -0.54 -2.43 -1.13
C ILE A 60 -0.30 -1.49 0.05
N CYS A 61 -0.55 -1.95 1.28
CA CYS A 61 -0.70 -1.02 2.40
C CYS A 61 0.07 -1.37 3.68
N GLY A 62 0.75 -2.52 3.73
CA GLY A 62 1.59 -2.92 4.86
C GLY A 62 0.85 -3.35 6.14
N ASN A 63 -0.48 -3.42 6.13
CA ASN A 63 -1.28 -4.00 7.22
C ASN A 63 -1.16 -5.53 7.27
N VAL A 64 -1.70 -6.17 8.31
CA VAL A 64 -1.76 -7.64 8.38
C VAL A 64 -2.58 -8.18 7.22
N GLY A 65 -1.99 -9.10 6.45
CA GLY A 65 -2.61 -9.75 5.30
C GLY A 65 -3.39 -10.98 5.70
N VAL A 66 -4.58 -11.13 5.14
CA VAL A 66 -5.53 -12.20 5.41
C VAL A 66 -5.71 -13.08 4.18
N SER A 67 -5.94 -12.46 3.02
CA SER A 67 -6.16 -13.13 1.73
C SER A 67 -4.94 -13.09 0.83
N ASP A 68 -4.90 -13.97 -0.18
CA ASP A 68 -3.84 -13.99 -1.18
C ASP A 68 -4.10 -12.93 -2.28
N ALA A 69 -3.02 -12.33 -2.78
CA ALA A 69 -3.08 -11.26 -3.76
C ALA A 69 -3.06 -11.81 -5.21
N TYR A 70 -3.82 -11.16 -6.09
CA TYR A 70 -3.94 -11.55 -7.50
C TYR A 70 -3.71 -10.38 -8.45
N TYR A 71 -3.20 -10.69 -9.64
CA TYR A 71 -3.25 -9.82 -10.81
C TYR A 71 -4.55 -10.08 -11.58
N CYS A 72 -5.20 -9.03 -12.07
CA CYS A 72 -6.33 -9.19 -12.96
C CYS A 72 -5.87 -9.68 -14.35
N LYS A 73 -6.82 -10.26 -15.09
CA LYS A 73 -6.59 -10.79 -16.45
C LYS A 73 -6.01 -9.73 -17.40
N GLU A 74 -6.50 -8.50 -17.34
CA GLU A 74 -6.02 -7.39 -18.18
C GLU A 74 -4.56 -7.05 -17.88
N CYS A 75 -4.17 -6.99 -16.60
CA CYS A 75 -2.78 -6.73 -16.22
C CYS A 75 -1.85 -7.86 -16.66
N THR A 76 -2.36 -9.10 -16.66
CA THR A 76 -1.60 -10.27 -17.14
C THR A 76 -1.42 -10.24 -18.67
N ILE A 77 -2.45 -9.82 -19.41
CA ILE A 77 -2.37 -9.67 -20.88
C ILE A 77 -1.39 -8.55 -21.27
N LEU A 78 -1.33 -7.48 -20.46
CA LEU A 78 -0.37 -6.39 -20.62
C LEU A 78 1.02 -6.72 -20.07
N GLU A 79 1.26 -7.97 -19.66
CA GLU A 79 2.52 -8.48 -19.09
C GLU A 79 3.02 -7.72 -17.85
N LYS A 80 2.14 -7.02 -17.14
CA LYS A 80 2.46 -6.26 -15.93
C LYS A 80 2.77 -7.14 -14.72
N ASP A 81 2.39 -8.41 -14.78
CA ASP A 81 2.74 -9.43 -13.81
C ASP A 81 4.24 -9.81 -13.87
N ARG A 82 4.96 -9.39 -14.92
CA ARG A 82 6.39 -9.68 -15.12
C ARG A 82 7.32 -8.52 -14.73
N ASP A 83 6.78 -7.38 -14.32
CA ASP A 83 7.54 -6.18 -13.95
C ASP A 83 8.38 -6.38 -12.65
N GLY A 84 8.08 -7.41 -11.86
CA GLY A 84 8.80 -7.75 -10.62
C GLY A 84 7.91 -7.67 -9.39
N CYS A 85 8.53 -7.56 -8.20
CA CYS A 85 7.82 -7.52 -6.92
C CYS A 85 6.90 -6.28 -6.80
N PRO A 86 5.57 -6.45 -6.73
CA PRO A 86 4.63 -5.32 -6.71
C PRO A 86 4.42 -4.71 -5.31
N LYS A 87 5.24 -5.08 -4.32
CA LYS A 87 5.12 -4.55 -2.95
C LYS A 87 5.48 -3.08 -2.91
N ILE A 88 4.59 -2.29 -2.33
CA ILE A 88 4.81 -0.85 -2.16
C ILE A 88 5.74 -0.64 -0.97
N VAL A 89 6.85 0.08 -1.20
CA VAL A 89 7.90 0.28 -0.19
C VAL A 89 7.73 1.55 0.62
N ASN A 90 7.07 2.56 0.04
CA ASN A 90 6.86 3.85 0.69
C ASN A 90 5.43 4.05 1.17
N VAL A 91 5.25 4.98 2.11
CA VAL A 91 3.94 5.42 2.55
C VAL A 91 3.61 6.70 1.80
N GLY A 92 2.57 6.69 0.96
CA GLY A 92 2.18 7.85 0.17
C GLY A 92 1.78 9.07 1.00
N THR A 93 1.96 10.25 0.42
CA THR A 93 1.64 11.58 0.98
C THR A 93 0.24 11.65 1.58
N ALA A 94 -0.78 11.17 0.87
CA ALA A 94 -2.16 11.14 1.34
C ALA A 94 -2.35 10.41 2.68
N ARG A 95 -1.56 9.36 2.97
CA ARG A 95 -1.61 8.67 4.28
C ARG A 95 -0.90 9.45 5.37
N MET A 96 0.17 10.16 5.02
CA MET A 96 0.90 11.02 5.95
C MET A 96 0.04 12.22 6.35
N ASP A 97 -0.63 12.87 5.40
CA ASP A 97 -1.49 14.02 5.66
C ASP A 97 -2.64 13.66 6.60
N LEU A 98 -3.32 12.54 6.35
CA LEU A 98 -4.38 12.01 7.22
C LEU A 98 -3.88 11.73 8.65
N PHE A 99 -2.63 11.35 8.82
CA PHE A 99 -2.04 11.13 10.15
C PHE A 99 -1.84 12.46 10.90
N TYR A 100 -1.29 13.48 10.22
CA TYR A 100 -1.08 14.80 10.82
C TYR A 100 -2.40 15.51 11.13
N GLU A 101 -3.40 15.41 10.26
CA GLU A 101 -4.74 15.97 10.50
C GLU A 101 -5.44 15.31 11.70
N LYS A 102 -5.31 13.99 11.87
CA LYS A 102 -5.88 13.28 13.03
C LYS A 102 -5.17 13.64 14.33
N LYS A 103 -3.84 13.83 14.29
CA LYS A 103 -3.07 14.27 15.46
C LYS A 103 -3.44 15.68 15.89
N GLY A 104 -3.67 16.59 14.94
CA GLY A 104 -4.13 17.96 15.22
C GLY A 104 -5.52 18.02 15.87
N LYS A 105 -6.39 17.04 15.62
CA LYS A 105 -7.78 17.01 16.14
C LYS A 105 -7.97 16.28 17.48
N SER A 106 -6.99 15.50 17.93
CA SER A 106 -7.09 14.67 19.15
C SER A 106 -6.23 15.16 20.33
N GLY A 107 -5.50 16.27 20.17
CA GLY A 107 -4.80 16.97 21.24
C GLY A 107 -5.51 18.27 21.64
N GLY A 108 -6.56 18.18 22.44
CA GLY A 108 -7.08 19.35 23.15
C GLY A 108 -6.22 19.66 24.37
N GLY A 109 -5.62 20.86 24.42
CA GLY A 109 -5.13 21.49 25.66
C GLY A 109 -3.64 21.85 25.64
N GLY A 110 -3.32 23.11 25.30
CA GLY A 110 -2.00 23.69 25.55
C GLY A 110 -1.62 24.89 24.68
N GLY A 111 -2.15 26.07 25.01
CA GLY A 111 -1.46 27.35 24.78
C GLY A 111 -1.56 28.01 23.41
N LEU A 112 -2.72 28.60 23.10
CA LEU A 112 -2.77 29.85 22.32
C LEU A 112 -3.39 30.94 23.22
N SER A 113 -2.72 31.21 24.32
CA SER A 113 -2.84 32.46 25.06
C SER A 113 -1.50 33.16 24.97
N LEU A 114 -1.26 33.84 23.85
CA LEU A 114 -0.24 34.88 23.80
C LEU A 114 -0.66 35.95 22.80
N ALA A 115 -1.10 37.06 23.41
CA ALA A 115 -0.99 38.43 22.93
C ALA A 115 -1.83 38.82 21.70
N ARG A 116 -3.12 39.05 21.97
CA ARG A 116 -3.87 40.16 21.35
C ARG A 116 -4.13 41.25 22.40
N ASP A 117 -3.08 41.69 23.07
CA ASP A 117 -3.09 42.87 23.94
C ASP A 117 -1.67 43.43 23.98
N LEU A 118 -1.38 44.42 23.13
CA LEU A 118 -0.77 45.71 23.48
C LEU A 118 -0.36 46.48 22.21
N GLN A 119 -0.83 47.72 22.16
CA GLN A 119 -0.41 48.87 21.34
C GLN A 119 -0.55 48.79 19.81
#